data_AF-K5VJB7-F1
#
_entry.id   AF-K5VJB7-F1
#
_cell.length_a   1.000
_cell.length_b   1.000
_cell.length_c   1.000
_cell.angle_alpha   90.00
_cell.angle_beta   90.00
_cell.angle_gamma   90.00
#
_symmetry.space_group_name_H-M   'P 1'
#
loop_
_entity.id
_entity.type
_entity.pdbx_description
1 polymer ?
#
loop_
_entity_poly.entity_id
_entity_poly.type
_entity_poly.pdbx_seq_one_letter_code
_entity_poly.pdbx_strand_id
1 'polypeptide(L)'
;MAFKQLIAALSVVLSLQAAQAAVVKSKRAACSNGASVSDESCCAWFDVLDDIQQNLFNGAQCGAEAHESIRLVFHDAIAISPALEAQGQFGGGGADGSIMIFDSVETAFQANVGLDEIVQLQKPFVAKHNVTPGDFIAFAGAVAMSNCPGAPQMNFFTGRAPATQAAPDGLVPEPFDDVTKIINRVNDAGQFDELELVWMLSAHSVAASNDIDPTVQGLPFDSTPGIFDSQFFVESQLRGTLFPGSGGNQGEVESGIPGEMRLQSDSLIARDSRTACEWQSFVNNQSKLTSDFQFIFLALTQLGQNPDVMTDCSAVIPLSKPIPGNGPFSFFPAGTSIADVEQACASTPFPSLTTLPGPATSVAHIPPPPGA
;
A
#
# COMPACT_ATOMS: atom_id res chain seq x y z
N MET A 1 -68.68 -10.90 -35.48
CA MET A 1 -67.59 -11.85 -35.79
C MET A 1 -66.67 -11.23 -36.82
N ALA A 2 -65.61 -10.54 -36.37
CA ALA A 2 -64.38 -10.25 -37.14
C ALA A 2 -63.38 -9.52 -36.21
N PHE A 3 -63.27 -9.99 -34.97
CA PHE A 3 -62.37 -9.44 -33.95
C PHE A 3 -61.39 -10.55 -33.59
N LYS A 4 -60.54 -10.96 -34.55
CA LYS A 4 -59.55 -12.03 -34.34
C LYS A 4 -58.42 -12.15 -35.38
N GLN A 5 -58.16 -11.14 -36.22
CA GLN A 5 -57.04 -11.21 -37.20
C GLN A 5 -56.18 -9.94 -37.31
N LEU A 6 -56.08 -9.16 -36.23
CA LEU A 6 -55.16 -8.01 -36.15
C LEU A 6 -54.09 -8.19 -35.05
N ILE A 7 -53.73 -9.45 -34.78
CA ILE A 7 -52.65 -9.85 -33.86
C ILE A 7 -51.82 -10.92 -34.57
N ALA A 8 -51.15 -10.58 -35.68
CA ALA A 8 -50.17 -11.47 -36.32
C ALA A 8 -49.23 -10.77 -37.33
N ALA A 9 -49.21 -9.44 -37.40
CA ALA A 9 -48.40 -8.71 -38.38
C ALA A 9 -47.62 -7.52 -37.78
N LEU A 10 -47.37 -7.55 -36.47
CA LEU A 10 -46.56 -6.55 -35.75
C LEU A 10 -45.47 -7.19 -34.88
N SER A 11 -45.02 -8.40 -35.25
CA SER A 11 -44.03 -9.18 -34.49
C SER A 11 -42.77 -9.55 -35.28
N VAL A 12 -42.53 -8.98 -36.47
CA VAL A 12 -41.40 -9.37 -37.35
C VAL A 12 -40.55 -8.17 -37.82
N VAL A 13 -40.63 -7.02 -37.17
CA VAL A 13 -39.72 -5.88 -37.43
C VAL A 13 -39.14 -5.33 -36.12
N LEU A 14 -38.62 -6.23 -35.28
CA LEU A 14 -37.86 -5.87 -34.07
C LEU A 14 -36.74 -6.89 -33.77
N SER A 15 -36.21 -7.51 -34.82
CA SER A 15 -35.11 -8.47 -34.71
C SER A 15 -34.13 -8.27 -35.85
N LEU A 16 -33.49 -7.09 -35.89
CA LEU A 16 -32.28 -6.78 -36.67
C LEU A 16 -31.64 -5.48 -36.15
N GLN A 17 -31.47 -5.38 -34.83
CA GLN A 17 -30.33 -4.68 -34.26
C GLN A 17 -29.44 -5.76 -33.67
N ALA A 18 -28.78 -6.50 -34.55
CA ALA A 18 -27.54 -7.17 -34.18
C ALA A 18 -26.60 -6.04 -33.80
N ALA A 19 -26.50 -5.78 -32.49
CA ALA A 19 -25.41 -5.02 -31.94
C ALA A 19 -24.13 -5.69 -32.46
N GLN A 20 -23.49 -5.05 -33.42
CA GLN A 20 -22.06 -5.17 -33.59
C GLN A 20 -21.46 -4.60 -32.32
N ALA A 21 -21.49 -5.39 -31.24
CA ALA A 21 -20.48 -5.31 -30.22
C ALA A 21 -19.19 -5.59 -30.99
N ALA A 22 -18.57 -4.52 -31.48
CA ALA A 22 -17.17 -4.55 -31.78
C ALA A 22 -16.53 -5.00 -30.47
N VAL A 23 -16.20 -6.31 -30.41
CA VAL A 23 -15.17 -6.78 -29.54
C VAL A 23 -13.97 -5.97 -29.98
N VAL A 24 -13.72 -4.84 -29.30
CA VAL A 24 -12.43 -4.20 -29.32
C VAL A 24 -11.53 -5.25 -28.70
N LYS A 25 -11.02 -6.16 -29.54
CA LYS A 25 -9.87 -6.97 -29.20
C LYS A 25 -8.80 -5.92 -28.99
N SER A 26 -8.60 -5.49 -27.73
CA SER A 26 -7.40 -4.77 -27.38
C SER A 26 -6.27 -5.65 -27.91
N LYS A 27 -5.50 -5.10 -28.85
CA LYS A 27 -4.42 -5.83 -29.49
C LYS A 27 -3.40 -6.12 -28.39
N ARG A 28 -3.46 -7.31 -27.81
CA ARG A 28 -2.45 -7.75 -26.85
C ARG A 28 -1.15 -7.99 -27.59
N ALA A 29 -0.05 -7.52 -27.04
CA ALA A 29 1.29 -7.88 -27.50
C ALA A 29 1.72 -9.22 -26.87
N ALA A 30 2.58 -9.95 -27.58
CA ALA A 30 3.21 -11.16 -27.07
C ALA A 30 4.69 -10.86 -26.83
N CYS A 31 5.15 -11.08 -25.60
CA CYS A 31 6.53 -10.87 -25.22
C CYS A 31 7.39 -12.09 -25.61
N SER A 32 8.72 -11.91 -25.64
CA SER A 32 9.68 -12.98 -25.98
C SER A 32 9.62 -14.20 -25.04
N ASN A 33 9.21 -13.98 -23.79
CA ASN A 33 8.98 -15.02 -22.78
C ASN A 33 7.62 -15.75 -22.93
N GLY A 34 6.81 -15.40 -23.94
CA GLY A 34 5.50 -16.00 -24.19
C GLY A 34 4.34 -15.38 -23.39
N ALA A 35 4.60 -14.40 -22.52
CA ALA A 35 3.55 -13.67 -21.81
C ALA A 35 2.75 -12.78 -22.78
N SER A 36 1.49 -12.52 -22.43
CA SER A 36 0.62 -11.63 -23.18
C SER A 36 0.29 -10.39 -22.37
N VAL A 37 0.62 -9.22 -22.91
CA VAL A 37 0.45 -7.91 -22.27
C VAL A 37 -0.47 -7.02 -23.11
N SER A 38 -0.98 -5.98 -22.50
CA SER A 38 -1.81 -4.92 -23.12
C SER A 38 -1.04 -4.10 -24.17
N ASP A 39 0.25 -3.83 -23.94
CA ASP A 39 1.12 -3.02 -24.79
C ASP A 39 2.54 -3.61 -24.85
N GLU A 40 3.20 -3.53 -26.01
CA GLU A 40 4.54 -4.09 -26.22
C GLU A 40 5.60 -3.45 -25.32
N SER A 41 5.43 -2.19 -24.93
CA SER A 41 6.31 -1.49 -23.97
C SER A 41 6.38 -2.16 -22.59
N CYS A 42 5.36 -2.94 -22.22
CA CYS A 42 5.34 -3.67 -20.96
C CYS A 42 6.31 -4.87 -20.95
N CYS A 43 6.74 -5.37 -22.11
CA CYS A 43 7.57 -6.59 -22.17
C CYS A 43 8.93 -6.44 -21.50
N ALA A 44 9.53 -5.25 -21.53
CA ALA A 44 10.82 -4.98 -20.87
C ALA A 44 10.76 -5.15 -19.35
N TRP A 45 9.58 -4.96 -18.74
CA TRP A 45 9.40 -5.05 -17.30
C TRP A 45 9.47 -6.48 -16.77
N PHE A 46 9.40 -7.51 -17.62
CA PHE A 46 9.69 -8.88 -17.20
C PHE A 46 11.19 -9.08 -16.88
N ASP A 47 12.09 -8.43 -17.62
CA ASP A 47 13.53 -8.50 -17.32
C ASP A 47 13.84 -7.75 -16.01
N VAL A 48 13.15 -6.64 -15.75
CA VAL A 48 13.21 -5.93 -14.47
C VAL A 48 12.67 -6.81 -13.34
N LEU A 49 11.52 -7.46 -13.54
CA LEU A 49 10.90 -8.37 -12.58
C LEU A 49 11.86 -9.48 -12.13
N ASP A 50 12.42 -10.21 -13.09
CA ASP A 50 13.31 -11.34 -12.82
C ASP A 50 14.54 -10.88 -12.02
N ASP A 51 15.09 -9.71 -12.37
CA ASP A 51 16.27 -9.14 -11.71
C ASP A 51 15.97 -8.70 -10.28
N ILE A 52 14.90 -7.93 -10.04
CA ILE A 52 14.59 -7.45 -8.69
C ILE A 52 14.08 -8.58 -7.78
N GLN A 53 13.36 -9.57 -8.32
CA GLN A 53 12.94 -10.72 -7.51
C GLN A 53 14.15 -11.51 -6.99
N GLN A 54 15.18 -11.68 -7.83
CA GLN A 54 16.39 -12.39 -7.45
C GLN A 54 17.32 -11.55 -6.58
N ASN A 55 17.56 -10.30 -6.95
CA ASN A 55 18.70 -9.52 -6.47
C ASN A 55 18.32 -8.36 -5.54
N LEU A 56 17.03 -8.01 -5.43
CA LEU A 56 16.52 -7.04 -4.45
C LEU A 56 15.67 -7.74 -3.38
N PHE A 57 14.73 -8.61 -3.78
CA PHE A 57 13.80 -9.29 -2.86
C PHE A 57 14.23 -10.69 -2.44
N ASN A 58 15.54 -10.99 -2.50
CA ASN A 58 16.13 -12.22 -1.95
C ASN A 58 15.42 -13.52 -2.38
N GLY A 59 14.99 -13.60 -3.64
CA GLY A 59 14.22 -14.73 -4.17
C GLY A 59 12.72 -14.63 -3.87
N ALA A 60 12.12 -13.47 -4.09
CA ALA A 60 10.69 -13.20 -3.93
C ALA A 60 10.15 -13.31 -2.49
N GLN A 61 10.87 -12.74 -1.54
CA GLN A 61 10.47 -12.63 -0.14
C GLN A 61 9.65 -11.36 0.11
N CYS A 62 8.69 -11.45 1.04
CA CYS A 62 8.08 -10.31 1.70
C CYS A 62 8.87 -10.07 3.00
N GLY A 63 9.99 -9.34 2.85
CA GLY A 63 10.95 -9.04 3.92
C GLY A 63 11.35 -7.57 3.88
N ALA A 64 12.47 -7.20 4.51
CA ALA A 64 12.85 -5.80 4.71
C ALA A 64 12.87 -4.98 3.42
N GLU A 65 13.55 -5.44 2.35
CA GLU A 65 13.63 -4.70 1.09
C GLU A 65 12.25 -4.55 0.41
N ALA A 66 11.36 -5.52 0.62
CA ALA A 66 9.99 -5.45 0.12
C ALA A 66 9.20 -4.36 0.90
N HIS A 67 9.31 -4.36 2.24
CA HIS A 67 8.63 -3.40 3.11
C HIS A 67 9.09 -1.97 2.82
N GLU A 68 10.41 -1.78 2.68
CA GLU A 68 11.01 -0.49 2.34
C GLU A 68 10.61 -0.02 0.95
N SER A 69 10.50 -0.94 -0.03
CA SER A 69 10.02 -0.59 -1.37
C SER A 69 8.55 -0.15 -1.37
N ILE A 70 7.71 -0.75 -0.51
CA ILE A 70 6.30 -0.33 -0.32
C ILE A 70 6.25 1.05 0.33
N ARG A 71 7.03 1.29 1.38
CA ARG A 71 7.16 2.60 2.03
C ARG A 71 7.61 3.67 1.03
N LEU A 72 8.63 3.38 0.22
CA LEU A 72 9.19 4.33 -0.75
C LEU A 72 8.13 4.83 -1.75
N VAL A 73 7.15 4.00 -2.12
CA VAL A 73 6.03 4.43 -3.00
C VAL A 73 5.25 5.58 -2.38
N PHE A 74 4.88 5.47 -1.09
CA PHE A 74 4.13 6.52 -0.42
C PHE A 74 4.94 7.80 -0.29
N HIS A 75 6.22 7.69 0.08
CA HIS A 75 7.08 8.86 0.30
C HIS A 75 7.44 9.61 -0.99
N ASP A 76 7.56 8.92 -2.13
CA ASP A 76 7.62 9.56 -3.45
C ASP A 76 6.27 10.22 -3.79
N ALA A 77 5.20 9.43 -3.76
CA ALA A 77 3.90 9.84 -4.29
C ALA A 77 3.21 10.96 -3.52
N ILE A 78 3.25 10.94 -2.18
CA ILE A 78 2.49 11.89 -1.35
C ILE A 78 3.12 13.28 -1.37
N ALA A 79 4.36 13.43 -1.85
CA ALA A 79 5.10 14.68 -1.91
C ALA A 79 4.64 15.55 -3.10
N ILE A 80 3.35 15.94 -3.08
CA ILE A 80 2.68 16.83 -4.03
C ILE A 80 1.68 17.70 -3.29
N SER A 81 1.62 19.01 -3.55
CA SER A 81 0.69 19.92 -2.88
C SER A 81 0.08 20.95 -3.84
N PRO A 82 -1.16 20.71 -4.30
CA PRO A 82 -1.97 21.70 -4.99
C PRO A 82 -2.13 23.01 -4.19
N ALA A 83 -2.18 22.95 -2.86
CA ALA A 83 -2.25 24.14 -2.01
C ALA A 83 -0.99 25.02 -2.10
N LEU A 84 0.20 24.44 -2.22
CA LEU A 84 1.44 25.19 -2.45
C LEU A 84 1.48 25.79 -3.87
N GLU A 85 1.08 25.01 -4.88
CA GLU A 85 1.00 25.48 -6.27
C GLU A 85 0.04 26.67 -6.43
N ALA A 86 -1.11 26.63 -5.75
CA ALA A 86 -2.07 27.74 -5.71
C ALA A 86 -1.49 29.03 -5.09
N GLN A 87 -0.43 28.92 -4.28
CA GLN A 87 0.32 30.03 -3.69
C GLN A 87 1.53 30.46 -4.54
N GLY A 88 1.72 29.86 -5.72
CA GLY A 88 2.86 30.14 -6.61
C GLY A 88 4.18 29.55 -6.12
N GLN A 89 4.13 28.52 -5.28
CA GLN A 89 5.28 27.75 -4.82
C GLN A 89 5.25 26.36 -5.45
N PHE A 90 6.41 25.80 -5.79
CA PHE A 90 6.48 24.42 -6.26
C PHE A 90 6.00 23.49 -5.13
N GLY A 91 4.98 22.67 -5.42
CA GLY A 91 4.33 21.79 -4.46
C GLY A 91 4.86 20.35 -4.45
N GLY A 92 5.86 20.02 -5.28
CA GLY A 92 6.28 18.64 -5.50
C GLY A 92 5.52 17.97 -6.65
N GLY A 93 6.13 16.96 -7.27
CA GLY A 93 5.63 16.32 -8.50
C GLY A 93 4.81 15.05 -8.28
N GLY A 94 4.69 14.57 -7.04
CA GLY A 94 3.98 13.33 -6.71
C GLY A 94 4.80 12.12 -7.11
N ALA A 95 4.18 11.11 -7.71
CA ALA A 95 4.86 9.89 -8.13
C ALA A 95 5.75 10.16 -9.37
N ASP A 96 6.89 10.79 -9.18
CA ASP A 96 7.81 11.24 -10.24
C ASP A 96 9.26 10.73 -10.05
N GLY A 97 9.51 9.98 -8.97
CA GLY A 97 10.82 9.48 -8.60
C GLY A 97 11.78 10.54 -8.07
N SER A 98 11.26 11.70 -7.64
CA SER A 98 12.03 12.80 -7.07
C SER A 98 12.84 12.36 -5.85
N ILE A 99 12.27 11.51 -4.98
CA ILE A 99 12.98 10.97 -3.81
C ILE A 99 14.22 10.14 -4.17
N MET A 100 14.25 9.56 -5.37
CA MET A 100 15.41 8.83 -5.88
C MET A 100 16.37 9.74 -6.66
N ILE A 101 15.86 10.66 -7.47
CA ILE A 101 16.69 11.57 -8.29
C ILE A 101 17.42 12.59 -7.41
N PHE A 102 16.73 13.10 -6.39
CA PHE A 102 17.19 14.12 -5.46
C PHE A 102 17.33 13.57 -4.04
N ASP A 103 17.71 12.31 -3.91
CA ASP A 103 17.87 11.59 -2.63
C ASP A 103 18.69 12.36 -1.60
N SER A 104 19.82 12.96 -1.99
CA SER A 104 20.64 13.77 -1.07
C SER A 104 19.91 14.96 -0.40
N VAL A 105 18.75 15.37 -0.95
CA VAL A 105 17.86 16.38 -0.38
C VAL A 105 16.69 15.70 0.33
N GLU A 106 15.94 14.86 -0.38
CA GLU A 106 14.66 14.37 0.13
C GLU A 106 14.80 13.33 1.24
N THR A 107 15.80 12.45 1.19
CA THR A 107 16.01 11.45 2.26
C THR A 107 16.64 12.06 3.51
N ALA A 108 17.07 13.34 3.45
CA ALA A 108 17.53 14.09 4.60
C ALA A 108 16.38 14.75 5.40
N PHE A 109 15.15 14.73 4.87
CA PHE A 109 13.97 15.19 5.60
C PHE A 109 13.63 14.23 6.74
N GLN A 110 13.17 14.77 7.88
CA GLN A 110 12.90 13.98 9.08
C GLN A 110 11.87 12.86 8.84
N ALA A 111 10.83 13.14 8.05
CA ALA A 111 9.82 12.15 7.69
C ALA A 111 10.36 11.01 6.80
N ASN A 112 11.48 11.23 6.09
CA ASN A 112 12.06 10.29 5.13
C ASN A 112 13.27 9.51 5.70
N VAL A 113 13.56 9.63 7.00
CA VAL A 113 14.67 8.91 7.65
C VAL A 113 14.60 7.40 7.34
N GLY A 114 15.75 6.82 7.00
CA GLY A 114 15.92 5.40 6.65
C GLY A 114 15.61 5.04 5.20
N LEU A 115 15.13 5.98 4.36
CA LEU A 115 14.82 5.69 2.94
C LEU A 115 16.01 5.83 2.00
N ASP A 116 17.11 6.44 2.43
CA ASP A 116 18.33 6.54 1.64
C ASP A 116 18.90 5.17 1.28
N GLU A 117 18.85 4.20 2.20
CA GLU A 117 19.32 2.84 1.95
C GLU A 117 18.57 2.18 0.78
N ILE A 118 17.24 2.07 0.86
CA ILE A 118 16.45 1.43 -0.20
C ILE A 118 16.57 2.19 -1.52
N VAL A 119 16.70 3.52 -1.49
CA VAL A 119 17.01 4.31 -2.68
C VAL A 119 18.36 3.91 -3.29
N GLN A 120 19.42 3.73 -2.48
CA GLN A 120 20.71 3.26 -2.99
C GLN A 120 20.65 1.83 -3.54
N LEU A 121 19.86 0.94 -2.92
CA LEU A 121 19.66 -0.42 -3.42
C LEU A 121 18.91 -0.43 -4.76
N GLN A 122 17.93 0.45 -4.95
CA GLN A 122 17.10 0.50 -6.15
C GLN A 122 17.76 1.21 -7.35
N LYS A 123 18.56 2.26 -7.12
CA LYS A 123 19.21 3.07 -8.18
C LYS A 123 19.97 2.26 -9.25
N PRO A 124 20.79 1.24 -8.91
CA PRO A 124 21.49 0.43 -9.90
C PRO A 124 20.56 -0.29 -10.88
N PHE A 125 19.38 -0.73 -10.44
CA PHE A 125 18.41 -1.39 -11.31
C PHE A 125 17.80 -0.41 -12.30
N VAL A 126 17.45 0.80 -11.85
CA VAL A 126 16.97 1.89 -12.73
C VAL A 126 17.98 2.18 -13.84
N ALA A 127 19.25 2.33 -13.46
CA ALA A 127 20.34 2.59 -14.42
C ALA A 127 20.57 1.41 -15.37
N LYS A 128 20.55 0.18 -14.87
CA LYS A 128 20.78 -1.06 -15.65
C LYS A 128 19.68 -1.31 -16.68
N HIS A 129 18.42 -1.09 -16.31
CA HIS A 129 17.26 -1.36 -17.15
C HIS A 129 16.79 -0.14 -17.95
N ASN A 130 17.38 1.03 -17.72
CA ASN A 130 17.07 2.28 -18.42
C ASN A 130 15.56 2.61 -18.36
N VAL A 131 14.98 2.46 -17.17
CA VAL A 131 13.59 2.86 -16.85
C VAL A 131 13.60 4.18 -16.08
N THR A 132 12.44 4.85 -15.95
CA THR A 132 12.38 6.06 -15.13
C THR A 132 12.35 5.71 -13.64
N PRO A 133 12.93 6.56 -12.76
CA PRO A 133 12.88 6.35 -11.32
C PRO A 133 11.46 6.18 -10.77
N GLY A 134 10.52 7.05 -11.15
CA GLY A 134 9.13 6.97 -10.69
C GLY A 134 8.43 5.67 -11.12
N ASP A 135 8.63 5.22 -12.38
CA ASP A 135 8.05 3.95 -12.82
C ASP A 135 8.67 2.76 -12.06
N PHE A 136 9.97 2.81 -11.76
CA PHE A 136 10.63 1.75 -11.01
C PHE A 136 10.17 1.69 -9.54
N ILE A 137 10.02 2.82 -8.85
CA ILE A 137 9.51 2.85 -7.46
C ILE A 137 8.12 2.22 -7.39
N ALA A 138 7.20 2.64 -8.28
CA ALA A 138 5.87 2.07 -8.35
C ALA A 138 5.88 0.56 -8.68
N PHE A 139 6.77 0.15 -9.59
CA PHE A 139 6.95 -1.26 -9.95
C PHE A 139 7.47 -2.10 -8.79
N ALA A 140 8.54 -1.64 -8.13
CA ALA A 140 9.16 -2.32 -7.01
C ALA A 140 8.16 -2.49 -5.85
N GLY A 141 7.38 -1.47 -5.52
CA GLY A 141 6.31 -1.57 -4.52
C GLY A 141 5.21 -2.57 -4.89
N ALA A 142 4.76 -2.57 -6.15
CA ALA A 142 3.74 -3.52 -6.62
C ALA A 142 4.25 -4.98 -6.59
N VAL A 143 5.50 -5.21 -7.00
CA VAL A 143 6.15 -6.53 -6.95
C VAL A 143 6.40 -6.98 -5.51
N ALA A 144 6.86 -6.07 -4.63
CA ALA A 144 7.02 -6.32 -3.20
C ALA A 144 5.71 -6.80 -2.56
N MET A 145 4.61 -6.08 -2.80
CA MET A 145 3.28 -6.51 -2.34
C MET A 145 2.88 -7.89 -2.88
N SER A 146 3.17 -8.18 -4.16
CA SER A 146 2.85 -9.51 -4.74
C SER A 146 3.58 -10.67 -4.07
N ASN A 147 4.70 -10.39 -3.37
CA ASN A 147 5.44 -11.38 -2.60
C ASN A 147 4.78 -11.72 -1.26
N CYS A 148 3.97 -10.81 -0.72
CA CYS A 148 3.30 -10.95 0.56
C CYS A 148 1.99 -11.76 0.40
N PRO A 149 1.87 -12.96 1.00
CA PRO A 149 0.63 -13.72 0.95
C PRO A 149 -0.56 -12.92 1.49
N GLY A 150 -1.71 -12.99 0.82
CA GLY A 150 -2.91 -12.22 1.15
C GLY A 150 -3.05 -10.89 0.42
N ALA A 151 -1.98 -10.40 -0.22
CA ALA A 151 -2.01 -9.15 -0.97
C ALA A 151 -3.01 -9.19 -2.14
N PRO A 152 -3.60 -8.04 -2.52
CA PRO A 152 -4.40 -7.96 -3.73
C PRO A 152 -3.55 -8.22 -4.98
N GLN A 153 -4.21 -8.43 -6.12
CA GLN A 153 -3.50 -8.41 -7.40
C GLN A 153 -3.10 -6.99 -7.73
N MET A 154 -1.84 -6.62 -7.52
CA MET A 154 -1.42 -5.23 -7.69
C MET A 154 -1.49 -4.78 -9.15
N ASN A 155 -1.78 -3.49 -9.32
CA ASN A 155 -1.71 -2.82 -10.60
C ASN A 155 -0.32 -2.22 -10.82
N PHE A 156 0.04 -2.04 -12.08
CA PHE A 156 1.24 -1.31 -12.45
C PHE A 156 1.00 -0.56 -13.75
N PHE A 157 1.18 0.75 -13.72
CA PHE A 157 1.07 1.63 -14.86
C PHE A 157 2.41 2.34 -15.07
N THR A 158 2.83 2.52 -16.32
CA THR A 158 4.05 3.26 -16.69
C THR A 158 3.71 4.62 -17.30
N GLY A 159 4.69 5.52 -17.34
CA GLY A 159 4.55 6.82 -17.97
C GLY A 159 4.99 8.01 -17.10
N ARG A 160 5.61 7.77 -15.94
CA ARG A 160 6.14 8.84 -15.09
C ARG A 160 7.41 9.41 -15.69
N ALA A 161 7.39 10.71 -15.99
CA ALA A 161 8.59 11.42 -16.44
C ALA A 161 9.55 11.63 -15.24
N PRO A 162 10.88 11.63 -15.46
CA PRO A 162 11.82 11.94 -14.39
C PRO A 162 11.58 13.33 -13.78
N ALA A 163 11.55 13.41 -12.46
CA ALA A 163 11.45 14.65 -11.72
C ALA A 163 12.52 15.68 -12.15
N THR A 164 12.15 16.96 -12.12
CA THR A 164 13.05 18.08 -12.48
C THR A 164 13.46 18.93 -11.28
N GLN A 165 12.80 18.76 -10.14
CA GLN A 165 13.04 19.45 -8.88
C GLN A 165 12.78 18.49 -7.72
N ALA A 166 13.49 18.67 -6.61
CA ALA A 166 13.21 17.95 -5.37
C ALA A 166 11.89 18.43 -4.77
N ALA A 167 11.13 17.52 -4.17
CA ALA A 167 9.92 17.87 -3.45
C ALA A 167 10.24 18.76 -2.22
N PRO A 168 9.33 19.68 -1.84
CA PRO A 168 9.43 20.40 -0.57
C PRO A 168 9.33 19.46 0.65
N ASP A 169 10.02 19.82 1.73
CA ASP A 169 9.84 19.19 3.04
C ASP A 169 8.46 19.52 3.64
N GLY A 170 8.04 18.78 4.67
CA GLY A 170 6.77 18.96 5.38
C GLY A 170 5.55 18.39 4.66
N LEU A 171 5.78 17.65 3.58
CA LEU A 171 4.73 16.99 2.79
C LEU A 171 4.48 15.53 3.21
N VAL A 172 5.45 14.84 3.80
CA VAL A 172 5.20 13.48 4.30
C VAL A 172 4.71 13.56 5.76
N PRO A 173 3.57 12.90 6.12
CA PRO A 173 3.12 12.84 7.51
C PRO A 173 4.14 12.23 8.47
N GLU A 174 4.22 12.75 9.68
CA GLU A 174 5.07 12.22 10.74
C GLU A 174 4.24 11.43 11.77
N PRO A 175 4.80 10.41 12.46
CA PRO A 175 4.05 9.56 13.38
C PRO A 175 3.51 10.31 14.61
N PHE A 176 3.99 11.52 14.87
CA PHE A 176 3.53 12.39 15.96
C PHE A 176 2.58 13.51 15.50
N ASP A 177 2.22 13.55 14.21
CA ASP A 177 1.21 14.47 13.71
C ASP A 177 -0.18 14.12 14.26
N ASP A 178 -1.00 15.14 14.50
CA ASP A 178 -2.38 14.91 14.89
C ASP A 178 -3.22 14.44 13.70
N VAL A 179 -4.30 13.71 13.98
CA VAL A 179 -5.19 13.10 12.98
C VAL A 179 -5.73 14.14 11.98
N THR A 180 -5.99 15.37 12.43
CA THR A 180 -6.51 16.43 11.53
C THR A 180 -5.46 16.90 10.56
N LYS A 181 -4.20 17.06 11.00
CA LYS A 181 -3.07 17.37 10.11
C LYS A 181 -2.90 16.28 9.05
N ILE A 182 -2.95 15.00 9.44
CA ILE A 182 -2.77 13.87 8.52
C ILE A 182 -3.93 13.82 7.50
N ILE A 183 -5.19 13.93 7.94
CA ILE A 183 -6.35 13.99 7.04
C ILE A 183 -6.22 15.15 6.04
N ASN A 184 -5.88 16.35 6.53
CA ASN A 184 -5.71 17.51 5.64
C ASN A 184 -4.55 17.30 4.64
N ARG A 185 -3.48 16.61 5.06
CA ARG A 185 -2.32 16.34 4.20
C ARG A 185 -2.69 15.45 3.02
N VAL A 186 -3.35 14.31 3.27
CA VAL A 186 -3.76 13.40 2.21
C VAL A 186 -4.88 13.98 1.33
N ASN A 187 -5.74 14.82 1.91
CA ASN A 187 -6.75 15.55 1.16
C ASN A 187 -6.14 16.58 0.20
N ASP A 188 -5.14 17.34 0.63
CA ASP A 188 -4.39 18.23 -0.25
C ASP A 188 -3.67 17.42 -1.36
N ALA A 189 -2.96 16.35 -1.00
CA ALA A 189 -2.15 15.59 -1.95
C ALA A 189 -2.94 14.99 -3.11
N GLY A 190 -4.04 14.30 -2.80
CA GLY A 190 -4.76 13.46 -3.75
C GLY A 190 -6.27 13.59 -3.71
N GLN A 191 -6.80 14.55 -2.95
CA GLN A 191 -8.22 14.61 -2.59
C GLN A 191 -8.71 13.35 -1.88
N PHE A 192 -7.80 12.65 -1.20
CA PHE A 192 -8.16 11.49 -0.39
C PHE A 192 -8.98 11.94 0.81
N ASP A 193 -10.03 11.18 1.12
CA ASP A 193 -10.81 11.36 2.33
C ASP A 193 -10.21 10.62 3.54
N GLU A 194 -10.81 10.78 4.71
CA GLU A 194 -10.36 10.12 5.93
C GLU A 194 -10.51 8.59 5.91
N LEU A 195 -11.34 8.02 5.04
CA LEU A 195 -11.48 6.57 4.89
C LEU A 195 -10.33 6.02 4.06
N GLU A 196 -10.02 6.69 2.94
CA GLU A 196 -8.89 6.39 2.08
C GLU A 196 -7.54 6.46 2.83
N LEU A 197 -7.43 7.36 3.83
CA LEU A 197 -6.31 7.36 4.78
C LEU A 197 -6.18 6.02 5.52
N VAL A 198 -7.29 5.46 6.03
CA VAL A 198 -7.26 4.15 6.69
C VAL A 198 -6.87 3.06 5.69
N TRP A 199 -7.33 3.15 4.43
CA TRP A 199 -7.04 2.16 3.41
C TRP A 199 -5.54 2.08 3.12
N MET A 200 -4.88 3.22 2.92
CA MET A 200 -3.43 3.25 2.65
C MET A 200 -2.58 2.78 3.83
N LEU A 201 -3.06 2.99 5.07
CA LEU A 201 -2.39 2.46 6.28
C LEU A 201 -2.42 0.94 6.39
N SER A 202 -3.20 0.23 5.56
CA SER A 202 -3.10 -1.24 5.45
C SER A 202 -1.68 -1.70 5.11
N ALA A 203 -0.86 -0.84 4.49
CA ALA A 203 0.55 -1.11 4.23
C ALA A 203 1.34 -1.44 5.52
N HIS A 204 0.90 -0.95 6.68
CA HIS A 204 1.55 -1.27 7.96
C HIS A 204 1.38 -2.74 8.39
N SER A 205 0.51 -3.52 7.74
CA SER A 205 0.42 -4.99 7.94
C SER A 205 1.62 -5.75 7.36
N VAL A 206 2.40 -5.13 6.48
CA VAL A 206 3.64 -5.71 5.92
C VAL A 206 4.81 -4.75 6.10
N ALA A 207 5.04 -4.36 7.35
CA ALA A 207 6.00 -3.31 7.68
C ALA A 207 6.67 -3.50 9.05
N ALA A 208 7.80 -2.83 9.22
CA ALA A 208 8.52 -2.70 10.47
C ALA A 208 9.19 -1.32 10.55
N SER A 209 9.49 -0.89 11.77
CA SER A 209 10.17 0.37 12.08
C SER A 209 11.64 0.14 12.41
N ASN A 210 12.52 0.90 11.78
CA ASN A 210 13.97 0.88 12.05
C ASN A 210 14.41 2.08 12.89
N ASP A 211 13.75 3.24 12.75
CA ASP A 211 14.35 4.52 13.12
C ASP A 211 13.66 5.26 14.27
N ILE A 212 12.50 4.77 14.74
CA ILE A 212 11.77 5.41 15.84
C ILE A 212 12.40 5.10 17.20
N ASP A 213 12.70 3.82 17.45
CA ASP A 213 13.43 3.40 18.65
C ASP A 213 14.93 3.33 18.34
N PRO A 214 15.77 4.20 18.92
CA PRO A 214 17.20 4.22 18.62
C PRO A 214 17.98 3.01 19.17
N THR A 215 17.33 2.12 19.93
CA THR A 215 17.98 0.95 20.56
C THR A 215 17.75 -0.36 19.82
N VAL A 216 16.78 -0.40 18.90
CA VAL A 216 16.38 -1.61 18.20
C VAL A 216 15.74 -1.29 16.85
N GLN A 217 16.23 -1.94 15.80
CA GLN A 217 15.67 -1.86 14.45
C GLN A 217 14.74 -3.04 14.16
N GLY A 218 13.88 -2.88 13.16
CA GLY A 218 13.06 -3.96 12.63
C GLY A 218 11.88 -4.34 13.50
N LEU A 219 11.32 -3.41 14.29
CA LEU A 219 10.14 -3.67 15.11
C LEU A 219 8.86 -3.64 14.27
N PRO A 220 8.15 -4.77 14.08
CA PRO A 220 6.92 -4.81 13.27
C PRO A 220 5.77 -4.01 13.86
N PHE A 221 4.83 -3.58 13.02
CA PHE A 221 3.58 -2.94 13.46
C PHE A 221 2.44 -3.93 13.74
N ASP A 222 2.61 -5.19 13.33
CA ASP A 222 1.73 -6.30 13.69
C ASP A 222 2.54 -7.60 13.87
N SER A 223 1.87 -8.67 14.31
CA SER A 223 2.48 -9.96 14.59
C SER A 223 2.77 -10.81 13.35
N THR A 224 2.36 -10.36 12.16
CA THR A 224 2.42 -11.10 10.90
C THR A 224 3.01 -10.28 9.75
N PRO A 225 4.16 -9.61 9.92
CA PRO A 225 4.64 -8.61 8.96
C PRO A 225 5.06 -9.14 7.59
N GLY A 226 5.05 -10.47 7.38
CA GLY A 226 5.25 -11.08 6.07
C GLY A 226 3.96 -11.45 5.35
N ILE A 227 2.79 -11.15 5.92
CA ILE A 227 1.45 -11.52 5.45
C ILE A 227 0.62 -10.23 5.35
N PHE A 228 -0.02 -10.00 4.21
CA PHE A 228 -0.95 -8.89 4.09
C PHE A 228 -2.34 -9.33 4.57
N ASP A 229 -2.63 -9.04 5.84
CA ASP A 229 -3.88 -9.37 6.50
C ASP A 229 -4.43 -8.18 7.31
N SER A 230 -5.25 -8.44 8.33
CA SER A 230 -5.84 -7.38 9.16
C SER A 230 -5.37 -7.44 10.62
N GLN A 231 -4.25 -8.12 10.90
CA GLN A 231 -3.68 -8.15 12.24
C GLN A 231 -3.25 -6.76 12.70
N PHE A 232 -2.66 -5.94 11.83
CA PHE A 232 -2.43 -4.51 12.12
C PHE A 232 -3.68 -3.78 12.66
N PHE A 233 -4.84 -3.98 12.03
CA PHE A 233 -6.10 -3.35 12.48
C PHE A 233 -6.63 -3.94 13.79
N VAL A 234 -6.37 -5.23 14.06
CA VAL A 234 -6.73 -5.90 15.32
C VAL A 234 -5.85 -5.41 16.46
N GLU A 235 -4.54 -5.44 16.26
CA GLU A 235 -3.51 -5.32 17.28
C GLU A 235 -3.33 -3.87 17.73
N SER A 236 -3.45 -2.91 16.81
CA SER A 236 -3.54 -1.47 17.13
C SER A 236 -4.74 -1.11 18.01
N GLN A 237 -5.81 -1.91 18.00
CA GLN A 237 -6.99 -1.72 18.85
C GLN A 237 -6.80 -2.29 20.26
N LEU A 238 -5.77 -3.10 20.50
CA LEU A 238 -5.45 -3.58 21.84
C LEU A 238 -4.95 -2.42 22.72
N ARG A 239 -5.25 -2.49 24.01
CA ARG A 239 -4.68 -1.58 25.03
C ARG A 239 -3.15 -1.66 24.99
N GLY A 240 -2.50 -0.50 24.90
CA GLY A 240 -1.05 -0.40 25.09
C GLY A 240 -0.65 -0.76 26.52
N THR A 241 0.39 -1.57 26.69
CA THR A 241 0.85 -2.05 28.01
C THR A 241 2.37 -2.06 28.18
N LEU A 242 3.13 -1.88 27.09
CA LEU A 242 4.59 -1.90 27.09
C LEU A 242 5.15 -1.13 25.88
N PHE A 243 6.41 -0.73 25.97
CA PHE A 243 7.24 -0.43 24.79
C PHE A 243 8.10 -1.67 24.48
N PRO A 244 8.25 -2.07 23.20
CA PRO A 244 9.02 -3.26 22.83
C PRO A 244 10.54 -3.11 23.06
N GLY A 245 11.04 -1.87 23.06
CA GLY A 245 12.43 -1.53 23.35
C GLY A 245 12.54 -0.44 24.43
N SER A 246 13.04 0.73 24.04
CA SER A 246 13.11 1.92 24.89
C SER A 246 11.78 2.68 24.90
N GLY A 247 11.56 3.52 25.91
CA GLY A 247 10.39 4.40 26.00
C GLY A 247 10.78 5.87 25.90
N GLY A 248 9.83 6.73 25.54
CA GLY A 248 10.05 8.18 25.39
C GLY A 248 10.56 8.60 24.01
N ASN A 249 10.38 7.75 23.00
CA ASN A 249 10.67 8.04 21.60
C ASN A 249 9.52 8.86 20.99
N GLN A 250 9.85 9.88 20.21
CA GLN A 250 8.84 10.77 19.63
C GLN A 250 8.02 10.04 18.57
N GLY A 251 6.69 10.08 18.70
CA GLY A 251 5.79 9.38 17.79
C GLY A 251 5.59 7.90 18.09
N GLU A 252 6.17 7.37 19.18
CA GLU A 252 5.90 6.02 19.68
C GLU A 252 4.95 6.05 20.88
N VAL A 253 4.04 5.07 20.96
CA VAL A 253 3.20 4.81 22.13
C VAL A 253 3.26 3.33 22.51
N GLU A 254 2.82 2.99 23.72
CA GLU A 254 2.80 1.60 24.16
C GLU A 254 1.98 0.69 23.21
N SER A 255 2.54 -0.46 22.87
CA SER A 255 1.90 -1.54 22.12
C SER A 255 1.28 -2.59 23.06
N GLY A 256 0.48 -3.50 22.50
CA GLY A 256 -0.19 -4.55 23.27
C GLY A 256 0.61 -5.86 23.36
N ILE A 257 1.67 -6.00 22.57
CA ILE A 257 2.33 -7.28 22.31
C ILE A 257 3.86 -7.09 22.37
N PRO A 258 4.61 -7.95 23.10
CA PRO A 258 6.07 -7.86 23.11
C PRO A 258 6.67 -7.98 21.70
N GLY A 259 7.64 -7.11 21.37
CA GLY A 259 8.29 -7.08 20.05
C GLY A 259 7.50 -6.35 18.95
N GLU A 260 6.28 -5.88 19.22
CA GLU A 260 5.49 -5.03 18.33
C GLU A 260 5.67 -3.55 18.71
N MET A 261 5.90 -2.68 17.72
CA MET A 261 5.88 -1.22 17.90
C MET A 261 4.50 -0.67 17.57
N ARG A 262 4.11 0.43 18.22
CA ARG A 262 2.92 1.20 17.85
C ARG A 262 3.24 2.67 17.65
N LEU A 263 2.92 3.19 16.46
CA LEU A 263 3.01 4.61 16.18
C LEU A 263 1.85 5.37 16.85
N GLN A 264 2.14 6.60 17.29
CA GLN A 264 1.14 7.48 17.87
C GLN A 264 0.02 7.80 16.87
N SER A 265 0.35 8.10 15.62
CA SER A 265 -0.61 8.34 14.54
C SER A 265 -1.61 7.18 14.38
N ASP A 266 -1.12 5.95 14.26
CA ASP A 266 -1.95 4.76 14.08
C ASP A 266 -2.87 4.53 15.28
N SER A 267 -2.32 4.67 16.50
CA SER A 267 -3.08 4.56 17.73
C SER A 267 -4.24 5.56 17.81
N LEU A 268 -4.00 6.80 17.36
CA LEU A 268 -4.99 7.87 17.33
C LEU A 268 -6.02 7.66 16.21
N ILE A 269 -5.59 7.29 15.00
CA ILE A 269 -6.50 7.05 13.86
C ILE A 269 -7.41 5.84 14.13
N ALA A 270 -6.91 4.80 14.80
CA ALA A 270 -7.72 3.65 15.24
C ALA A 270 -8.82 4.02 16.27
N ARG A 271 -8.71 5.20 16.90
CA ARG A 271 -9.59 5.64 17.98
C ARG A 271 -10.36 6.93 17.69
N ASP A 272 -10.02 7.66 16.63
CA ASP A 272 -10.70 8.90 16.25
C ASP A 272 -12.10 8.60 15.68
N SER A 273 -13.11 9.38 16.09
CA SER A 273 -14.50 9.19 15.67
C SER A 273 -14.73 9.25 14.15
N ARG A 274 -13.84 9.91 13.40
CA ARG A 274 -13.90 10.01 11.93
C ARG A 274 -13.47 8.73 11.23
N THR A 275 -12.53 7.98 11.83
CA THR A 275 -11.82 6.87 11.19
C THR A 275 -12.00 5.52 11.88
N ALA A 276 -12.34 5.48 13.17
CA ALA A 276 -12.35 4.25 13.98
C ALA A 276 -13.30 3.17 13.45
N CYS A 277 -14.45 3.54 12.86
CA CYS A 277 -15.34 2.55 12.28
C CYS A 277 -14.81 1.96 10.97
N GLU A 278 -14.10 2.76 10.19
CA GLU A 278 -13.42 2.28 8.98
C GLU A 278 -12.23 1.40 9.33
N TRP A 279 -11.46 1.79 10.35
CA TRP A 279 -10.38 0.99 10.92
C TRP A 279 -10.86 -0.40 11.32
N GLN A 280 -11.94 -0.46 12.13
CA GLN A 280 -12.52 -1.73 12.56
C GLN A 280 -13.14 -2.53 11.39
N SER A 281 -13.53 -1.88 10.28
CA SER A 281 -14.22 -2.53 9.16
C SER A 281 -13.37 -3.55 8.41
N PHE A 282 -12.04 -3.45 8.53
CA PHE A 282 -11.09 -4.40 7.94
C PHE A 282 -10.96 -5.68 8.74
N VAL A 283 -11.22 -5.63 10.05
CA VAL A 283 -11.13 -6.81 10.93
C VAL A 283 -12.10 -7.89 10.45
N ASN A 284 -11.56 -9.08 10.16
CA ASN A 284 -12.27 -10.23 9.61
C ASN A 284 -12.92 -10.00 8.23
N ASN A 285 -12.38 -9.09 7.42
CA ASN A 285 -12.93 -8.70 6.12
C ASN A 285 -11.86 -8.58 5.00
N GLN A 286 -11.27 -9.72 4.63
CA GLN A 286 -10.20 -9.79 3.62
C GLN A 286 -10.56 -9.17 2.27
N SER A 287 -11.81 -9.34 1.80
CA SER A 287 -12.21 -8.80 0.50
C SER A 287 -12.18 -7.28 0.49
N LYS A 288 -12.60 -6.65 1.59
CA LYS A 288 -12.55 -5.18 1.73
C LYS A 288 -11.11 -4.70 1.83
N LEU A 289 -10.31 -5.35 2.68
CA LEU A 289 -8.88 -5.04 2.82
C LEU A 289 -8.18 -5.04 1.46
N THR A 290 -8.37 -6.12 0.70
CA THR A 290 -7.69 -6.29 -0.59
C THR A 290 -8.24 -5.36 -1.67
N SER A 291 -9.57 -5.16 -1.77
CA SER A 291 -10.14 -4.24 -2.77
C SER A 291 -9.73 -2.79 -2.55
N ASP A 292 -9.78 -2.34 -1.31
CA ASP A 292 -9.57 -0.93 -0.96
C ASP A 292 -8.08 -0.60 -1.03
N PHE A 293 -7.22 -1.53 -0.60
CA PHE A 293 -5.77 -1.36 -0.75
C PHE A 293 -5.33 -1.41 -2.21
N GLN A 294 -5.91 -2.29 -3.05
CA GLN A 294 -5.62 -2.33 -4.49
C GLN A 294 -5.92 -0.96 -5.13
N PHE A 295 -7.08 -0.40 -4.81
CA PHE A 295 -7.51 0.90 -5.32
C PHE A 295 -6.58 2.02 -4.85
N ILE A 296 -6.35 2.14 -3.54
CA ILE A 296 -5.60 3.28 -2.98
C ILE A 296 -4.12 3.24 -3.35
N PHE A 297 -3.52 2.04 -3.45
CA PHE A 297 -2.14 1.89 -3.90
C PHE A 297 -1.99 2.36 -5.35
N LEU A 298 -2.92 1.98 -6.24
CA LEU A 298 -2.91 2.47 -7.61
C LEU A 298 -3.06 4.00 -7.65
N ALA A 299 -4.00 4.56 -6.88
CA ALA A 299 -4.22 6.00 -6.81
C ALA A 299 -2.98 6.76 -6.35
N LEU A 300 -2.30 6.28 -5.30
CA LEU A 300 -1.02 6.83 -4.84
C LEU A 300 0.01 6.85 -5.98
N THR A 301 0.19 5.73 -6.68
CA THR A 301 1.18 5.65 -7.76
C THR A 301 0.87 6.57 -8.94
N GLN A 302 -0.34 7.14 -9.03
CA GLN A 302 -0.78 8.04 -10.10
C GLN A 302 -0.82 9.52 -9.68
N LEU A 303 -0.45 9.85 -8.44
CA LEU A 303 -0.35 11.26 -8.00
C LEU A 303 0.62 12.05 -8.88
N GLY A 304 0.20 13.23 -9.32
CA GLY A 304 0.95 14.08 -10.25
C GLY A 304 0.94 13.61 -11.72
N GLN A 305 0.30 12.47 -12.01
CA GLN A 305 0.24 11.90 -13.36
C GLN A 305 -1.15 12.10 -13.98
N ASN A 306 -1.25 11.89 -15.30
CA ASN A 306 -2.53 11.77 -15.99
C ASN A 306 -2.78 10.31 -16.36
N PRO A 307 -3.69 9.59 -15.67
CA PRO A 307 -3.96 8.17 -15.93
C PRO A 307 -4.36 7.85 -17.37
N ASP A 308 -4.98 8.80 -18.10
CA ASP A 308 -5.43 8.60 -19.49
C ASP A 308 -4.28 8.42 -20.49
N VAL A 309 -3.06 8.84 -20.12
CA VAL A 309 -1.86 8.72 -20.98
C VAL A 309 -0.83 7.73 -20.42
N MET A 310 -1.16 7.07 -19.31
CA MET A 310 -0.33 6.00 -18.75
C MET A 310 -0.63 4.67 -19.44
N THR A 311 0.35 3.77 -19.46
CA THR A 311 0.20 2.45 -20.05
C THR A 311 0.01 1.42 -18.94
N ASP A 312 -1.10 0.69 -18.97
CA ASP A 312 -1.36 -0.41 -18.04
C ASP A 312 -0.41 -1.57 -18.32
N CYS A 313 0.55 -1.83 -17.44
CA CYS A 313 1.45 -2.97 -17.45
C CYS A 313 1.19 -3.96 -16.31
N SER A 314 -0.02 -3.97 -15.74
CA SER A 314 -0.39 -4.81 -14.59
C SER A 314 -0.20 -6.31 -14.84
N ALA A 315 -0.26 -6.75 -16.11
CA ALA A 315 -0.03 -8.13 -16.50
C ALA A 315 1.40 -8.64 -16.25
N VAL A 316 2.35 -7.74 -15.96
CA VAL A 316 3.73 -8.10 -15.60
C VAL A 316 3.84 -8.48 -14.12
N ILE A 317 2.97 -7.94 -13.27
CA ILE A 317 3.02 -8.20 -11.83
C ILE A 317 2.67 -9.67 -11.56
N PRO A 318 3.46 -10.39 -10.73
CA PRO A 318 3.15 -11.76 -10.34
C PRO A 318 1.74 -11.91 -9.76
N LEU A 319 1.17 -13.12 -9.87
CA LEU A 319 -0.06 -13.43 -9.16
C LEU A 319 0.21 -13.50 -7.65
N SER A 320 -0.51 -12.70 -6.87
CA SER A 320 -0.40 -12.70 -5.41
C SER A 320 -0.81 -14.06 -4.84
N LYS A 321 -0.10 -14.50 -3.80
CA LYS A 321 -0.31 -15.80 -3.16
C LYS A 321 -1.45 -15.70 -2.12
N PRO A 322 -2.27 -16.74 -1.94
CA PRO A 322 -3.20 -16.78 -0.81
C PRO A 322 -2.43 -16.91 0.52
N ILE A 323 -3.02 -16.43 1.61
CA ILE A 323 -2.50 -16.69 2.97
C ILE A 323 -2.40 -18.20 3.18
N PRO A 324 -1.24 -18.72 3.64
CA PRO A 324 -1.06 -20.15 3.85
C PRO A 324 -1.84 -20.65 5.07
N GLY A 325 -2.12 -21.95 5.10
CA GLY A 325 -2.81 -22.60 6.23
C GLY A 325 -4.33 -22.54 6.11
N ASN A 326 -5.00 -22.79 7.25
CA ASN A 326 -6.46 -22.91 7.34
C ASN A 326 -7.03 -22.22 8.60
N GLY A 327 -6.27 -21.31 9.20
CA GLY A 327 -6.71 -20.49 10.32
C GLY A 327 -7.75 -19.44 9.89
N PRO A 328 -8.40 -18.77 10.86
CA PRO A 328 -9.22 -17.61 10.58
C PRO A 328 -8.35 -16.46 10.02
N PHE A 329 -8.95 -15.61 9.20
CA PHE A 329 -8.26 -14.47 8.58
C PHE A 329 -7.80 -13.42 9.59
N SER A 330 -8.59 -13.17 10.64
CA SER A 330 -8.21 -12.31 11.76
C SER A 330 -8.39 -13.06 13.08
N PHE A 331 -7.47 -12.84 14.01
CA PHE A 331 -7.44 -13.53 15.29
C PHE A 331 -6.85 -12.63 16.37
N PHE A 332 -7.16 -12.93 17.63
CA PHE A 332 -6.40 -12.38 18.74
C PHE A 332 -5.09 -13.17 18.90
N PRO A 333 -3.93 -12.49 18.99
CA PRO A 333 -2.68 -13.14 19.33
C PRO A 333 -2.76 -13.84 20.69
N ALA A 334 -1.93 -14.88 20.88
CA ALA A 334 -1.95 -15.67 22.10
C ALA A 334 -1.75 -14.79 23.35
N GLY A 335 -2.57 -14.99 24.37
CA GLY A 335 -2.54 -14.17 25.60
C GLY A 335 -3.36 -12.87 25.53
N THR A 336 -3.98 -12.56 24.40
CA THR A 336 -4.91 -11.41 24.25
C THR A 336 -6.34 -11.87 23.99
N SER A 337 -7.30 -10.98 24.20
CA SER A 337 -8.72 -11.27 24.07
C SER A 337 -9.54 -10.01 23.79
N ILE A 338 -10.85 -10.18 23.60
CA ILE A 338 -11.79 -9.06 23.48
C ILE A 338 -11.76 -8.11 24.71
N ALA A 339 -11.33 -8.58 25.88
CA ALA A 339 -11.22 -7.74 27.07
C ALA A 339 -10.08 -6.71 26.99
N ASP A 340 -9.12 -6.95 26.09
CA ASP A 340 -7.95 -6.10 25.88
C ASP A 340 -8.19 -5.05 24.78
N VAL A 341 -9.31 -5.15 24.04
CA VAL A 341 -9.68 -4.22 22.97
C VAL A 341 -10.19 -2.91 23.55
N GLU A 342 -9.64 -1.80 23.07
CA GLU A 342 -10.14 -0.46 23.30
C GLU A 342 -11.13 -0.07 22.20
N GLN A 343 -12.38 -0.51 22.35
CA GLN A 343 -13.46 -0.24 21.41
C GLN A 343 -13.60 1.27 21.12
N ALA A 344 -13.52 1.64 19.84
CA ALA A 344 -13.69 3.03 19.40
C ALA A 344 -14.81 3.24 18.37
N CYS A 345 -15.14 2.24 17.54
CA CYS A 345 -16.27 2.38 16.64
C CYS A 345 -17.59 2.38 17.42
N ALA A 346 -18.33 3.49 17.36
CA ALA A 346 -19.57 3.67 18.11
C ALA A 346 -20.77 2.93 17.48
N SER A 347 -20.74 2.68 16.16
CA SER A 347 -21.86 2.07 15.44
C SER A 347 -21.88 0.55 15.49
N THR A 348 -20.71 -0.07 15.67
CA THR A 348 -20.54 -1.53 15.54
C THR A 348 -19.57 -2.03 16.60
N PRO A 349 -19.94 -3.01 17.45
CA PRO A 349 -19.00 -3.60 18.40
C PRO A 349 -17.88 -4.34 17.65
N PHE A 350 -16.68 -4.39 18.24
CA PHE A 350 -15.55 -5.14 17.73
C PHE A 350 -15.92 -6.61 17.62
N PRO A 351 -15.57 -7.28 16.51
CA PRO A 351 -15.97 -8.66 16.28
C PRO A 351 -15.35 -9.62 17.31
N SER A 352 -16.13 -10.64 17.71
CA SER A 352 -15.60 -11.72 18.55
C SER A 352 -14.68 -12.62 17.74
N LEU A 353 -13.37 -12.37 17.80
CA LEU A 353 -12.35 -13.19 17.16
C LEU A 353 -11.96 -14.38 18.05
N THR A 354 -11.37 -15.41 17.43
CA THR A 354 -10.72 -16.49 18.16
C THR A 354 -9.33 -16.06 18.64
N THR A 355 -8.96 -16.43 19.86
CA THR A 355 -7.59 -16.28 20.36
C THR A 355 -6.73 -17.48 19.97
N LEU A 356 -5.53 -17.23 19.45
CA LEU A 356 -4.55 -18.29 19.20
C LEU A 356 -4.18 -19.01 20.50
N PRO A 357 -4.06 -20.34 20.50
CA PRO A 357 -3.74 -21.09 21.70
C PRO A 357 -2.27 -20.91 22.11
N GLY A 358 -1.99 -21.10 23.40
CA GLY A 358 -0.63 -21.08 23.94
C GLY A 358 -0.33 -19.80 24.74
N PRO A 359 0.92 -19.66 25.23
CA PRO A 359 1.35 -18.45 25.93
C PRO A 359 1.54 -17.30 24.94
N ALA A 360 1.51 -16.06 25.45
CA ALA A 360 1.95 -14.89 24.68
C ALA A 360 3.38 -15.08 24.17
N THR A 361 3.61 -14.68 22.92
CA THR A 361 4.90 -14.76 22.23
C THR A 361 5.38 -13.36 21.86
N SER A 362 6.69 -13.16 21.84
CA SER A 362 7.27 -11.94 21.28
C SER A 362 7.23 -12.01 19.75
N VAL A 363 6.81 -10.93 19.11
CA VAL A 363 6.95 -10.75 17.66
C VAL A 363 8.45 -10.70 17.34
N ALA A 364 8.86 -11.40 16.28
CA ALA A 364 10.24 -11.42 15.85
C ALA A 364 10.55 -10.15 15.05
N HIS A 365 11.71 -9.56 15.29
CA HIS A 365 12.15 -8.40 14.51
C HIS A 365 12.45 -8.81 13.07
N ILE A 366 12.34 -7.86 12.15
CA ILE A 366 12.78 -7.98 10.77
C ILE A 366 14.09 -7.22 10.63
N PRO A 367 15.25 -7.91 10.62
CA PRO A 367 16.52 -7.23 10.42
C PRO A 367 16.50 -6.49 9.09
N PRO A 368 16.79 -5.19 9.06
CA PRO A 368 16.86 -4.45 7.82
C PRO A 368 18.13 -4.84 7.04
N PRO A 369 18.28 -4.40 5.78
CA PRO A 369 19.49 -4.65 5.02
C PRO A 369 20.70 -3.99 5.71
N PRO A 370 21.94 -4.42 5.39
CA PRO A 370 23.12 -3.85 6.01
C PRO A 370 23.33 -2.38 5.59
N GLY A 371 22.97 -1.44 6.45
CA GLY A 371 23.14 0.00 6.19
C GLY A 371 22.00 0.88 6.68
N ALA A 372 20.85 0.27 6.99
CA ALA A 372 19.66 0.90 7.57
C ALA A 372 19.90 1.59 8.90
#